data_AF-A0A315XXK5-F1
#
_entry.id   AF-A0A315XXK5-F1
#
_cell.length_a   1.000
_cell.length_b   1.000
_cell.length_c   1.000
_cell.angle_alpha   90.00
_cell.angle_beta   90.00
_cell.angle_gamma   90.00
#
_symmetry.space_group_name_H-M   'P 1'
#
loop_
_entity.id
_entity.type
_entity.pdbx_description
1 polymer ?
#
loop_
_entity_poly.entity_id
_entity_poly.type
_entity_poly.pdbx_seq_one_letter_code
_entity_poly.pdbx_strand_id
1 'polypeptide(L)'
;MGKHKARTAVICICGAAALSLGGMAVYSAFGSAPETAAAQHTVAVERMDIKQYVTVSGTVGSSNVSSVSSNAVNTKVREVKVKVGDRVKKGDVIAVLDDKDLQEQLSAAEKQLENTAARNDIDLKAAQRMYDNAVSDKAEKTARSSRLVSEAKDSYSKALAQQQETSDSYNNAVNDRIYKSGLTEQAAQQAEEAAAYAAELKAASDAAKSEYAALKADFDRLTADEGASPEETAAAKEACDRASSAADDAADALAEAQAHAKELAAAAQKYSGELSDAIIEEKELKSALSAADRLADEARTAVSSASDAKADTDETISGDIAAKADVLKTTGLSAEDMLSEPTRKVAELKRSIGECTVRADCDGIITAVNVKDGELYSGGAIAVVQDDSSFIVSASADQFDIAKLSKDQNTEITVSAVSHDVYSGKLSFVAPTPSQPSLTEPGGNASTTDYALKADFILQPEGLRIGMTAKLNIITAEKSDVLAVPDNCIITDTDGSSYINISTDGKNSEKVAVETGISNDYYTEISGSGITEDTKVIVPSDSDKNSGSELFY
;
A
#
# COMPACT_ATOMS: atom_id res chain seq x y z
N MET A 1 -28.69 -90.30 62.91
CA MET A 1 -28.42 -91.59 62.21
C MET A 1 -29.71 -92.37 62.07
N GLY A 2 -30.00 -92.91 60.87
CA GLY A 2 -30.98 -93.99 60.59
C GLY A 2 -32.47 -93.61 60.68
N LYS A 3 -33.14 -93.19 59.61
CA LYS A 3 -33.74 -93.98 58.49
C LYS A 3 -34.90 -94.93 58.88
N HIS A 4 -36.10 -94.48 58.46
CA HIS A 4 -37.07 -95.15 57.58
C HIS A 4 -37.78 -96.48 57.94
N LYS A 5 -39.12 -96.40 57.74
CA LYS A 5 -40.02 -97.36 57.03
C LYS A 5 -40.29 -98.70 57.75
N ALA A 6 -41.45 -99.34 57.64
CA ALA A 6 -42.71 -99.06 56.95
C ALA A 6 -43.84 -99.94 57.54
N ARG A 7 -45.05 -99.48 57.23
CA ARG A 7 -46.42 -100.01 57.35
C ARG A 7 -46.66 -101.50 57.09
N THR A 8 -47.89 -101.91 57.49
CA THR A 8 -48.88 -102.85 56.87
C THR A 8 -49.16 -104.08 57.77
N ALA A 9 -50.36 -104.59 58.07
CA ALA A 9 -51.79 -104.21 58.01
C ALA A 9 -52.60 -105.37 58.66
N VAL A 10 -53.94 -105.27 58.62
CA VAL A 10 -54.97 -106.34 58.76
C VAL A 10 -55.47 -106.60 60.20
N ILE A 11 -56.76 -106.75 60.56
CA ILE A 11 -58.14 -106.36 60.16
C ILE A 11 -59.09 -107.23 61.03
N CYS A 12 -60.34 -106.77 61.29
CA CYS A 12 -61.52 -107.49 61.82
C CYS A 12 -61.62 -107.79 63.33
N ILE A 13 -62.78 -107.76 64.01
CA ILE A 13 -64.08 -107.05 63.96
C ILE A 13 -64.83 -107.52 65.23
N CYS A 14 -65.41 -106.58 65.98
CA CYS A 14 -66.61 -106.68 66.84
C CYS A 14 -67.14 -105.22 66.80
N GLY A 15 -68.26 -104.82 66.20
CA GLY A 15 -69.62 -105.35 66.28
C GLY A 15 -70.21 -104.99 67.65
N ALA A 16 -71.27 -104.21 67.86
CA ALA A 16 -72.32 -103.52 67.08
C ALA A 16 -73.25 -102.89 68.15
N ALA A 17 -74.18 -101.95 67.98
CA ALA A 17 -74.59 -100.97 66.97
C ALA A 17 -75.84 -100.26 67.52
N ALA A 18 -76.06 -98.98 67.18
CA ALA A 18 -77.37 -98.40 66.83
C ALA A 18 -77.20 -96.89 66.51
N LEU A 19 -77.05 -96.57 65.22
CA LEU A 19 -77.00 -95.23 64.60
C LEU A 19 -77.86 -95.27 63.33
N SER A 20 -78.90 -94.43 63.25
CA SER A 20 -79.47 -93.88 62.00
C SER A 20 -80.65 -92.94 62.33
N LEU A 21 -80.77 -91.83 61.57
CA LEU A 21 -81.82 -90.78 61.59
C LEU A 21 -81.48 -89.49 62.37
N GLY A 22 -80.95 -88.49 61.67
CA GLY A 22 -80.87 -87.12 62.18
C GLY A 22 -79.86 -86.25 61.45
N GLY A 23 -80.12 -85.87 60.19
CA GLY A 23 -79.25 -84.92 59.51
C GLY A 23 -79.36 -84.85 58.00
N MET A 24 -80.58 -84.82 57.43
CA MET A 24 -80.75 -84.50 55.99
C MET A 24 -82.15 -83.97 55.67
N ALA A 25 -82.53 -82.82 56.27
CA ALA A 25 -83.77 -82.11 55.96
C ALA A 25 -83.66 -80.59 56.27
N VAL A 26 -82.76 -79.86 55.59
CA VAL A 26 -82.78 -78.38 55.46
C VAL A 26 -82.26 -77.97 54.07
N TYR A 27 -82.84 -78.54 52.99
CA TYR A 27 -82.47 -78.21 51.60
C TYR A 27 -83.69 -77.83 50.73
N SER A 28 -84.74 -77.24 51.32
CA SER A 28 -85.89 -76.79 50.51
C SER A 28 -86.69 -75.64 51.14
N ALA A 29 -86.02 -74.51 51.36
CA ALA A 29 -86.69 -73.22 51.57
C ALA A 29 -85.71 -72.10 51.21
N PHE A 30 -85.97 -71.40 50.09
CA PHE A 30 -85.54 -70.05 49.66
C PHE A 30 -85.33 -70.02 48.13
N GLY A 31 -86.42 -69.78 47.40
CA GLY A 31 -86.42 -69.51 45.95
C GLY A 31 -86.48 -68.00 45.64
N SER A 32 -85.77 -67.64 44.57
CA SER A 32 -85.90 -66.48 43.67
C SER A 32 -85.60 -65.06 44.20
N ALA A 33 -84.47 -64.48 43.76
CA ALA A 33 -84.19 -63.03 43.76
C ALA A 33 -83.78 -62.57 42.33
N PRO A 34 -84.15 -61.36 41.87
CA PRO A 34 -84.06 -60.92 40.47
C PRO A 34 -82.69 -60.32 40.08
N GLU A 35 -82.45 -60.29 38.77
CA GLU A 35 -81.31 -59.74 38.03
C GLU A 35 -81.23 -58.19 38.14
N THR A 36 -80.09 -57.64 38.60
CA THR A 36 -79.80 -56.20 38.65
C THR A 36 -78.74 -55.85 37.60
N ALA A 37 -79.08 -54.96 36.66
CA ALA A 37 -78.21 -54.46 35.59
C ALA A 37 -76.97 -53.70 36.14
N ALA A 38 -75.80 -53.91 35.53
CA ALA A 38 -74.55 -53.24 35.88
C ALA A 38 -74.57 -51.74 35.51
N ALA A 39 -74.06 -50.87 36.39
CA ALA A 39 -73.96 -49.43 36.17
C ALA A 39 -72.69 -49.07 35.39
N GLN A 40 -72.79 -48.17 34.41
CA GLN A 40 -71.66 -47.71 33.59
C GLN A 40 -70.75 -46.75 34.39
N HIS A 41 -69.43 -46.88 34.24
CA HIS A 41 -68.46 -45.91 34.79
C HIS A 41 -68.34 -44.71 33.87
N THR A 42 -68.56 -43.50 34.40
CA THR A 42 -68.51 -42.26 33.62
C THR A 42 -67.52 -41.25 34.20
N VAL A 43 -66.78 -40.54 33.35
CA VAL A 43 -65.97 -39.35 33.65
C VAL A 43 -66.63 -38.10 33.06
N ALA A 44 -66.54 -36.97 33.73
CA ALA A 44 -67.07 -35.71 33.21
C ALA A 44 -66.09 -35.10 32.18
N VAL A 45 -66.62 -34.47 31.14
CA VAL A 45 -65.84 -33.55 30.31
C VAL A 45 -65.54 -32.31 31.14
N GLU A 46 -64.27 -32.01 31.34
CA GLU A 46 -63.81 -30.85 32.11
C GLU A 46 -63.09 -29.85 31.20
N ARG A 47 -63.15 -28.57 31.58
CA ARG A 47 -62.34 -27.53 30.95
C ARG A 47 -60.96 -27.49 31.60
N MET A 48 -59.91 -27.66 30.81
CA MET A 48 -58.53 -27.62 31.30
C MET A 48 -57.56 -27.10 30.25
N ASP A 49 -56.37 -26.73 30.71
CA ASP A 49 -55.27 -26.36 29.83
C ASP A 49 -54.49 -27.63 29.44
N ILE A 50 -54.34 -27.86 28.13
CA ILE A 50 -53.56 -28.98 27.61
C ILE A 50 -52.29 -28.43 26.96
N LYS A 51 -51.15 -28.94 27.41
CA LYS A 51 -49.83 -28.70 26.82
C LYS A 51 -49.25 -30.02 26.31
N GLN A 52 -48.70 -29.98 25.11
CA GLN A 52 -47.93 -31.07 24.53
C GLN A 52 -46.44 -30.73 24.62
N TYR A 53 -45.64 -31.70 25.05
CA TYR A 53 -44.21 -31.50 25.24
C TYR A 53 -43.38 -32.49 24.43
N VAL A 54 -42.22 -32.02 23.99
CA VAL A 54 -41.08 -32.89 23.67
C VAL A 54 -40.14 -32.85 24.88
N THR A 55 -39.91 -34.02 25.46
CA THR A 55 -39.06 -34.14 26.65
C THR A 55 -37.68 -34.61 26.27
N VAL A 56 -36.65 -33.80 26.56
CA VAL A 56 -35.25 -34.16 26.36
C VAL A 56 -34.43 -33.98 27.62
N SER A 57 -33.37 -34.77 27.77
CA SER A 57 -32.39 -34.60 28.83
C SER A 57 -31.20 -33.80 28.31
N GLY A 58 -30.82 -32.76 29.04
CA GLY A 58 -29.69 -31.90 28.75
C GLY A 58 -28.75 -31.75 29.93
N THR A 59 -27.69 -30.98 29.72
CA THR A 59 -26.71 -30.60 30.74
C THR A 59 -26.62 -29.08 30.83
N VAL A 60 -26.63 -28.56 32.06
CA VAL A 60 -26.39 -27.15 32.36
C VAL A 60 -24.94 -26.82 32.04
N GLY A 61 -24.72 -25.95 31.07
CA GLY A 61 -23.42 -25.40 30.68
C GLY A 61 -23.35 -23.91 30.94
N SER A 62 -22.15 -23.35 30.81
CA SER A 62 -21.96 -21.91 30.75
C SER A 62 -22.33 -21.37 29.38
N SER A 63 -22.89 -20.16 29.32
CA SER A 63 -23.13 -19.47 28.05
C SER A 63 -21.85 -19.10 27.32
N ASN A 64 -20.74 -18.89 28.05
CA ASN A 64 -19.46 -18.50 27.48
C ASN A 64 -18.30 -19.30 28.09
N VAL A 65 -17.56 -19.99 27.22
CA VAL A 65 -16.39 -20.78 27.59
C VAL A 65 -15.18 -20.19 26.88
N SER A 66 -14.23 -19.67 27.65
CA SER A 66 -12.95 -19.17 27.12
C SER A 66 -11.83 -20.13 27.47
N SER A 67 -11.11 -20.59 26.44
CA SER A 67 -9.91 -21.40 26.59
C SER A 67 -8.71 -20.48 26.45
N VAL A 68 -8.09 -20.16 27.58
CA VAL A 68 -6.92 -19.27 27.62
C VAL A 68 -5.67 -20.08 27.30
N SER A 69 -4.88 -19.60 26.34
CA SER A 69 -3.62 -20.23 25.90
C SER A 69 -2.53 -19.18 25.71
N SER A 70 -1.31 -19.66 25.44
CA SER A 70 -0.18 -18.83 25.03
C SER A 70 0.43 -19.35 23.73
N ASN A 71 0.98 -18.44 22.92
CA ASN A 71 1.78 -18.82 21.75
C ASN A 71 3.28 -19.01 22.10
N ALA A 72 3.69 -18.72 23.34
CA ALA A 72 5.04 -18.97 23.84
C ALA A 72 5.24 -20.46 24.17
N VAL A 73 5.13 -21.30 23.14
CA VAL A 73 5.32 -22.76 23.23
C VAL A 73 6.79 -23.13 23.50
N ASN A 74 7.02 -24.34 24.01
CA ASN A 74 8.31 -24.83 24.49
C ASN A 74 8.93 -23.96 25.60
N THR A 75 8.08 -23.26 26.37
CA THR A 75 8.51 -22.44 27.50
C THR A 75 8.10 -23.11 28.80
N LYS A 76 8.98 -23.08 29.81
CA LYS A 76 8.67 -23.65 31.13
C LYS A 76 7.66 -22.78 31.87
N VAL A 77 6.67 -23.38 32.51
CA VAL A 77 5.73 -22.68 33.39
C VAL A 77 6.47 -22.29 34.67
N ARG A 78 6.60 -20.98 34.93
CA ARG A 78 7.25 -20.45 36.14
C ARG A 78 6.30 -20.53 37.33
N GLU A 79 5.07 -20.09 37.14
CA GLU A 79 4.07 -20.00 38.21
C GLU A 79 2.65 -20.04 37.64
N VAL A 80 1.80 -20.90 38.18
CA VAL A 80 0.35 -20.92 37.98
C VAL A 80 -0.31 -20.20 39.15
N LYS A 81 -1.04 -19.11 38.86
CA LYS A 81 -1.60 -18.21 39.86
C LYS A 81 -3.05 -18.51 40.25
N VAL A 82 -3.68 -19.45 39.55
CA VAL A 82 -5.08 -19.80 39.75
C VAL A 82 -5.24 -21.30 39.93
N LYS A 83 -6.34 -21.69 40.59
CA LYS A 83 -6.74 -23.08 40.81
C LYS A 83 -8.15 -23.28 40.27
N VAL A 84 -8.50 -24.53 40.01
CA VAL A 84 -9.87 -24.90 39.65
C VAL A 84 -10.81 -24.48 40.79
N GLY A 85 -11.84 -23.71 40.45
CA GLY A 85 -12.79 -23.11 41.38
C GLY A 85 -12.54 -21.63 41.69
N ASP A 86 -11.39 -21.05 41.33
CA ASP A 86 -11.12 -19.63 41.54
C ASP A 86 -11.95 -18.76 40.58
N ARG A 87 -12.46 -17.63 41.08
CA ARG A 87 -13.12 -16.61 40.25
C ARG A 87 -12.08 -15.61 39.76
N VAL A 88 -12.06 -15.35 38.46
CA VAL A 88 -11.16 -14.41 37.79
C VAL A 88 -11.94 -13.35 37.03
N LYS A 89 -11.36 -12.17 36.89
CA LYS A 89 -11.81 -11.11 35.99
C LYS A 89 -10.93 -11.06 34.74
N LYS A 90 -11.47 -10.52 33.66
CA LYS A 90 -10.74 -10.24 32.44
C LYS A 90 -9.48 -9.43 32.73
N GLY A 91 -8.34 -9.95 32.27
CA GLY A 91 -7.01 -9.37 32.48
C GLY A 91 -6.25 -9.91 33.69
N ASP A 92 -6.92 -10.67 34.59
CA ASP A 92 -6.26 -11.32 35.71
C ASP A 92 -5.22 -12.33 35.21
N VAL A 93 -4.08 -12.42 35.90
CA VAL A 93 -2.98 -13.30 35.51
C VAL A 93 -3.30 -14.72 35.95
N ILE A 94 -3.37 -15.64 34.98
CA ILE A 94 -3.64 -17.06 35.17
C ILE A 94 -2.34 -17.83 35.39
N ALA A 95 -1.35 -17.58 34.53
CA ALA A 95 -0.06 -18.24 34.59
C ALA A 95 1.05 -17.32 34.06
N VAL A 96 2.26 -17.55 34.55
CA VAL A 96 3.48 -16.88 34.12
C VAL A 96 4.45 -17.95 33.61
N LEU A 97 4.89 -17.80 32.37
CA LEU A 97 5.91 -18.63 31.75
C LEU A 97 7.30 -18.02 31.98
N ASP A 98 8.34 -18.84 31.94
CA ASP A 98 9.72 -18.41 32.12
C ASP A 98 10.25 -17.70 30.88
N ASP A 99 10.34 -16.37 30.96
CA ASP A 99 10.73 -15.50 29.87
C ASP A 99 12.23 -15.17 29.84
N LYS A 100 13.05 -15.73 30.74
CA LYS A 100 14.46 -15.35 30.90
C LYS A 100 15.26 -15.49 29.59
N ASP A 101 15.14 -16.63 28.92
CA ASP A 101 15.84 -16.89 27.66
C ASP A 101 15.36 -15.93 26.55
N LEU A 102 14.07 -15.59 26.54
CA LEU A 102 13.50 -14.63 25.60
C LEU A 102 13.98 -13.19 25.88
N GLN A 103 14.14 -12.81 27.14
CA GLN A 103 14.72 -11.53 27.54
C GLN A 103 16.19 -11.42 27.14
N GLU A 104 16.98 -12.48 27.32
CA GLU A 104 18.38 -12.52 26.88
C GLU A 104 18.48 -12.42 25.35
N GLN A 105 17.62 -13.13 24.61
CA GLN A 105 17.51 -13.01 23.16
C GLN A 105 17.07 -11.61 22.72
N LEU A 106 16.12 -10.99 23.43
CA LEU A 106 15.67 -9.62 23.15
C LEU A 106 16.83 -8.64 23.33
N SER A 107 17.56 -8.72 24.43
CA SER A 107 18.71 -7.84 24.68
C SER A 107 19.79 -7.98 23.61
N ALA A 108 20.06 -9.21 23.15
CA ALA A 108 20.99 -9.46 22.05
C ALA A 108 20.48 -8.89 20.71
N ALA A 109 19.19 -9.08 20.41
CA ALA A 109 18.56 -8.55 19.19
C ALA A 109 18.51 -7.01 19.18
N GLU A 110 18.25 -6.38 20.32
CA GLU A 110 18.26 -4.92 20.46
C GLU A 110 19.67 -4.34 20.26
N LYS A 111 20.71 -4.97 20.82
CA LYS A 111 22.10 -4.60 20.53
C LYS A 111 22.47 -4.77 19.06
N GLN A 112 21.96 -5.81 18.41
CA GLN A 112 22.17 -6.01 16.98
C GLN A 112 21.49 -4.91 16.15
N LEU A 113 20.25 -4.56 16.48
CA LEU A 113 19.53 -3.45 15.85
C LEU A 113 20.28 -2.13 16.03
N GLU A 114 20.76 -1.84 17.23
CA GLU A 114 21.54 -0.63 17.54
C GLU A 114 22.84 -0.56 16.72
N ASN A 115 23.60 -1.66 16.67
CA ASN A 115 24.84 -1.73 15.88
C ASN A 115 24.58 -1.51 14.38
N THR A 116 23.50 -2.10 13.84
CA THR A 116 23.10 -1.90 12.43
C THR A 116 22.70 -0.45 12.19
N ALA A 117 21.89 0.15 13.08
CA ALA A 117 21.48 1.55 12.97
C ALA A 117 22.67 2.50 13.04
N ALA A 118 23.62 2.27 13.94
CA ALA A 118 24.83 3.07 14.05
C ALA A 118 25.70 2.98 12.78
N ARG A 119 25.83 1.79 12.19
CA ARG A 119 26.56 1.60 10.93
C ARG A 119 25.87 2.33 9.77
N ASN A 120 24.55 2.20 9.67
CA ASN A 120 23.76 2.89 8.66
C ASN A 120 23.87 4.41 8.76
N ASP A 121 23.85 4.96 9.98
CA ASP A 121 24.05 6.40 10.21
C ASP A 121 25.43 6.89 9.75
N ILE A 122 26.49 6.10 9.99
CA ILE A 122 27.84 6.40 9.50
C ILE A 122 27.86 6.42 7.96
N ASP A 123 27.30 5.40 7.33
CA ASP A 123 27.28 5.25 5.87
C ASP A 123 26.45 6.38 5.22
N LEU A 124 25.28 6.72 5.79
CA LEU A 124 24.47 7.85 5.36
C LEU A 124 25.19 9.18 5.51
N LYS A 125 25.87 9.44 6.63
CA LYS A 125 26.66 10.66 6.83
C LYS A 125 27.86 10.72 5.88
N ALA A 126 28.45 9.58 5.52
CA ALA A 126 29.50 9.54 4.52
C ALA A 126 28.95 9.90 3.13
N ALA A 127 27.82 9.30 2.72
CA ALA A 127 27.16 9.61 1.45
C ALA A 127 26.68 11.07 1.38
N GLN A 128 26.12 11.59 2.48
CA GLN A 128 25.68 12.98 2.57
C GLN A 128 26.86 13.95 2.40
N ARG A 129 27.98 13.70 3.07
CA ARG A 129 29.20 14.53 2.90
C ARG A 129 29.72 14.50 1.47
N MET A 130 29.66 13.35 0.78
CA MET A 130 30.04 13.28 -0.63
C MET A 130 29.12 14.14 -1.51
N TYR A 131 27.81 14.11 -1.27
CA TYR A 131 26.84 14.95 -1.97
C TYR A 131 27.07 16.44 -1.68
N ASP A 132 27.22 16.83 -0.41
CA ASP A 132 27.44 18.22 -0.01
C ASP A 132 28.73 18.78 -0.63
N ASN A 133 29.81 18.00 -0.65
CA ASN A 133 31.06 18.38 -1.30
C ASN A 133 30.87 18.58 -2.81
N ALA A 134 30.14 17.70 -3.50
CA ALA A 134 29.86 17.85 -4.93
C ALA A 134 29.02 19.12 -5.23
N VAL A 135 28.07 19.46 -4.35
CA VAL A 135 27.27 20.70 -4.45
C VAL A 135 28.13 21.93 -4.19
N SER A 136 29.02 21.89 -3.20
CA SER A 136 29.95 23.00 -2.90
C SER A 136 30.92 23.26 -4.06
N ASP A 137 31.48 22.19 -4.64
CA ASP A 137 32.38 22.23 -5.79
C ASP A 137 31.77 22.95 -7.00
N LYS A 138 30.44 22.89 -7.17
CA LYS A 138 29.73 23.57 -8.25
C LYS A 138 29.97 25.07 -8.23
N ALA A 139 29.79 25.71 -7.09
CA ALA A 139 29.90 27.16 -6.99
C ALA A 139 31.32 27.64 -7.35
N GLU A 140 32.34 26.95 -6.86
CA GLU A 140 33.74 27.29 -7.12
C GLU A 140 34.14 27.04 -8.58
N LYS A 141 33.86 25.84 -9.11
CA LYS A 141 34.26 25.46 -10.46
C LYS A 141 33.50 26.26 -11.53
N THR A 142 32.19 26.48 -11.36
CA THR A 142 31.41 27.31 -12.29
C THR A 142 31.82 28.78 -12.21
N ALA A 143 32.18 29.30 -11.03
CA ALA A 143 32.71 30.67 -10.92
C ALA A 143 34.06 30.82 -11.64
N ARG A 144 34.95 29.83 -11.47
CA ARG A 144 36.26 29.79 -12.15
C ARG A 144 36.12 29.73 -13.67
N SER A 145 35.27 28.83 -14.20
CA SER A 145 35.05 28.71 -15.65
C SER A 145 34.37 29.96 -16.24
N SER A 146 33.42 30.56 -15.51
CA SER A 146 32.77 31.83 -15.91
C SER A 146 33.76 32.99 -15.97
N ARG A 147 34.76 33.02 -15.09
CA ARG A 147 35.83 34.02 -15.12
C ARG A 147 36.69 33.89 -16.38
N LEU A 148 37.10 32.67 -16.74
CA LEU A 148 37.87 32.41 -17.96
C LEU A 148 37.13 32.88 -19.22
N VAL A 149 35.83 32.62 -19.32
CA VAL A 149 34.99 33.14 -20.43
C VAL A 149 34.99 34.66 -20.45
N SER A 150 34.91 35.30 -19.29
CA SER A 150 34.90 36.76 -19.18
C SER A 150 36.24 37.38 -19.60
N GLU A 151 37.36 36.79 -19.17
CA GLU A 151 38.72 37.20 -19.55
C GLU A 151 38.97 37.01 -21.06
N ALA A 152 38.48 35.91 -21.65
CA ALA A 152 38.57 35.68 -23.09
C ALA A 152 37.75 36.71 -23.88
N LYS A 153 36.54 37.04 -23.41
CA LYS A 153 35.69 38.07 -24.04
C LYS A 153 36.32 39.46 -23.97
N ASP A 154 36.90 39.82 -22.84
CA ASP A 154 37.65 41.08 -22.69
C ASP A 154 38.81 41.15 -23.68
N SER A 155 39.60 40.07 -23.77
CA SER A 155 40.71 39.97 -24.73
C SER A 155 40.25 40.10 -26.19
N TYR A 156 39.13 39.46 -26.54
CA TYR A 156 38.53 39.60 -27.88
C TYR A 156 38.06 41.02 -28.17
N SER A 157 37.43 41.69 -27.19
CA SER A 157 37.00 43.09 -27.36
C SER A 157 38.17 44.04 -27.60
N LYS A 158 39.30 43.82 -26.91
CA LYS A 158 40.54 44.59 -27.10
C LYS A 158 41.16 44.33 -28.48
N ALA A 159 41.17 43.08 -28.93
CA ALA A 159 41.67 42.74 -30.25
C ALA A 159 40.85 43.38 -31.38
N LEU A 160 39.51 43.39 -31.26
CA LEU A 160 38.63 44.08 -32.20
C LEU A 160 38.86 45.60 -32.21
N ALA A 161 39.06 46.22 -31.04
CA ALA A 161 39.38 47.64 -30.98
C ALA A 161 40.71 47.97 -31.68
N GLN A 162 41.74 47.17 -31.45
CA GLN A 162 43.04 47.32 -32.12
C GLN A 162 42.93 47.12 -33.64
N GLN A 163 42.18 46.11 -34.08
CA GLN A 163 41.92 45.83 -35.49
C GLN A 163 41.27 47.04 -36.17
N GLN A 164 40.23 47.61 -35.53
CA GLN A 164 39.54 48.79 -36.04
C GLN A 164 40.48 50.00 -36.16
N GLU A 165 41.23 50.32 -35.10
CA GLU A 165 42.19 51.44 -35.09
C GLU A 165 43.28 51.28 -36.17
N THR A 166 43.77 50.06 -36.36
CA THR A 166 44.80 49.76 -37.36
C THR A 166 44.23 49.84 -38.79
N SER A 167 42.98 49.41 -38.99
CA SER A 167 42.26 49.53 -40.27
C SER A 167 42.04 50.99 -40.66
N ASP A 168 41.62 51.83 -39.71
CA ASP A 168 41.43 53.26 -39.93
C ASP A 168 42.76 53.95 -40.29
N SER A 169 43.84 53.58 -39.59
CA SER A 169 45.20 54.08 -39.89
C SER A 169 45.67 53.65 -41.27
N TYR A 170 45.47 52.39 -41.65
CA TYR A 170 45.80 51.88 -42.98
C TYR A 170 45.05 52.62 -44.09
N ASN A 171 43.74 52.84 -43.93
CA ASN A 171 42.95 53.59 -44.91
C ASN A 171 43.45 55.03 -45.07
N ASN A 172 43.86 55.68 -43.97
CA ASN A 172 44.47 57.01 -44.03
C ASN A 172 45.80 57.01 -44.79
N ALA A 173 46.68 56.03 -44.55
CA ALA A 173 47.94 55.90 -45.27
C ALA A 173 47.75 55.62 -46.78
N VAL A 174 46.75 54.79 -47.13
CA VAL A 174 46.38 54.57 -48.54
C VAL A 174 45.97 55.88 -49.22
N ASN A 175 45.15 56.69 -48.55
CA ASN A 175 44.71 57.98 -49.07
C ASN A 175 45.88 58.97 -49.21
N ASP A 176 46.78 59.03 -48.23
CA ASP A 176 47.97 59.90 -48.27
C ASP A 176 48.92 59.51 -49.41
N ARG A 177 49.18 58.20 -49.59
CA ARG A 177 49.97 57.70 -50.74
C ARG A 177 49.33 58.10 -52.07
N ILE A 178 48.02 57.91 -52.22
CA ILE A 178 47.30 58.28 -53.46
C ILE A 178 47.45 59.78 -53.73
N TYR A 179 47.28 60.61 -52.70
CA TYR A 179 47.44 62.06 -52.81
C TYR A 179 48.86 62.45 -53.23
N LYS A 180 49.89 61.92 -52.56
CA LYS A 180 51.30 62.19 -52.87
C LYS A 180 51.73 61.64 -54.23
N SER A 181 51.13 60.53 -54.69
CA SER A 181 51.35 60.00 -56.04
C SER A 181 50.93 61.01 -57.10
N GLY A 182 49.76 61.64 -56.92
CA GLY A 182 49.30 62.68 -57.84
C GLY A 182 50.21 63.92 -57.84
N LEU A 183 50.65 64.37 -56.67
CA LEU A 183 51.62 65.49 -56.56
C LEU A 183 52.96 65.17 -57.23
N THR A 184 53.46 63.95 -57.06
CA THR A 184 54.72 63.50 -57.65
C THR A 184 54.63 63.47 -59.17
N GLU A 185 53.53 62.92 -59.71
CA GLU A 185 53.27 62.85 -61.15
C GLU A 185 53.19 64.26 -61.76
N GLN A 186 52.44 65.16 -61.12
CA GLN A 186 52.31 66.55 -61.57
C GLN A 186 53.65 67.30 -61.54
N ALA A 187 54.42 67.17 -60.46
CA ALA A 187 55.71 67.84 -60.34
C ALA A 187 56.76 67.28 -61.32
N ALA A 188 56.76 65.96 -61.54
CA ALA A 188 57.63 65.32 -62.53
C ALA A 188 57.33 65.82 -63.94
N GLN A 189 56.05 65.92 -64.30
CA GLN A 189 55.63 66.48 -65.59
C GLN A 189 56.10 67.94 -65.77
N GLN A 190 55.88 68.80 -64.77
CA GLN A 190 56.32 70.19 -64.81
C GLN A 190 57.85 70.32 -64.93
N ALA A 191 58.61 69.48 -64.21
CA ALA A 191 60.06 69.46 -64.29
C ALA A 191 60.57 69.00 -65.66
N GLU A 192 59.92 68.00 -66.27
CA GLU A 192 60.26 67.51 -67.61
C GLU A 192 59.97 68.58 -68.69
N GLU A 193 58.82 69.23 -68.62
CA GLU A 193 58.44 70.33 -69.52
C GLU A 193 59.43 71.51 -69.42
N ALA A 194 59.80 71.92 -68.19
CA ALA A 194 60.77 72.99 -67.98
C ALA A 194 62.18 72.61 -68.44
N ALA A 195 62.59 71.36 -68.24
CA ALA A 195 63.87 70.86 -68.72
C ALA A 195 63.94 70.81 -70.26
N ALA A 196 62.84 70.41 -70.92
CA ALA A 196 62.72 70.45 -72.37
C ALA A 196 62.83 71.88 -72.91
N TYR A 197 62.11 72.84 -72.29
CA TYR A 197 62.20 74.26 -72.66
C TYR A 197 63.61 74.84 -72.49
N ALA A 198 64.28 74.51 -71.37
CA ALA A 198 65.67 74.91 -71.15
C ALA A 198 66.63 74.29 -72.18
N ALA A 199 66.35 73.07 -72.64
CA ALA A 199 67.15 72.41 -73.69
C ALA A 199 66.95 73.07 -75.07
N GLU A 200 65.73 73.51 -75.40
CA GLU A 200 65.45 74.30 -76.61
C GLU A 200 66.17 75.65 -76.59
N LEU A 201 66.08 76.39 -75.48
CA LEU A 201 66.81 77.64 -75.31
C LEU A 201 68.32 77.45 -75.32
N LYS A 202 68.81 76.29 -74.85
CA LYS A 202 70.23 75.95 -74.92
C LYS A 202 70.69 75.84 -76.37
N ALA A 203 69.93 75.12 -77.19
CA ALA A 203 70.21 75.02 -78.62
C ALA A 203 70.17 76.40 -79.30
N ALA A 204 69.23 77.27 -78.93
CA ALA A 204 69.15 78.64 -79.44
C ALA A 204 70.34 79.52 -79.01
N SER A 205 70.75 79.46 -77.73
CA SER A 205 71.93 80.18 -77.22
C SER A 205 73.22 79.68 -77.88
N ASP A 206 73.38 78.37 -78.06
CA ASP A 206 74.53 77.77 -78.73
C ASP A 206 74.58 78.20 -80.21
N ALA A 207 73.44 78.28 -80.89
CA ALA A 207 73.33 78.79 -82.26
C ALA A 207 73.68 80.30 -82.34
N ALA A 208 73.13 81.14 -81.47
CA ALA A 208 73.41 82.58 -81.43
C ALA A 208 74.89 82.88 -81.13
N LYS A 209 75.50 82.12 -80.22
CA LYS A 209 76.96 82.20 -79.96
C LYS A 209 77.80 81.81 -81.16
N SER A 210 77.37 80.78 -81.90
CA SER A 210 78.05 80.34 -83.13
C SER A 210 77.95 81.42 -84.23
N GLU A 211 76.78 82.04 -84.38
CA GLU A 211 76.57 83.15 -85.33
C GLU A 211 77.40 84.39 -84.97
N TYR A 212 77.41 84.79 -83.69
CA TYR A 212 78.30 85.83 -83.19
C TYR A 212 79.77 85.50 -83.47
N ALA A 213 80.23 84.28 -83.17
CA ALA A 213 81.61 83.87 -83.42
C ALA A 213 81.98 83.95 -84.92
N ALA A 214 81.07 83.58 -85.81
CA ALA A 214 81.25 83.68 -87.26
C ALA A 214 81.32 85.14 -87.74
N LEU A 215 80.39 85.99 -87.30
CA LEU A 215 80.36 87.42 -87.63
C LEU A 215 81.56 88.17 -87.05
N LYS A 216 81.98 87.79 -85.84
CA LYS A 216 83.18 88.32 -85.19
C LYS A 216 84.44 87.98 -85.99
N ALA A 217 84.56 86.75 -86.46
CA ALA A 217 85.68 86.33 -87.31
C ALA A 217 85.69 87.07 -88.65
N ASP A 218 84.52 87.32 -89.27
CA ASP A 218 84.43 88.09 -90.51
C ASP A 218 84.76 89.58 -90.30
N PHE A 219 84.28 90.18 -89.22
CA PHE A 219 84.67 91.53 -88.81
C PHE A 219 86.18 91.65 -88.58
N ASP A 220 86.76 90.74 -87.79
CA ASP A 220 88.20 90.73 -87.49
C ASP A 220 89.03 90.59 -88.79
N ARG A 221 88.57 89.76 -89.75
CA ARG A 221 89.15 89.61 -91.09
C ARG A 221 89.07 90.91 -91.91
N LEU A 222 87.90 91.57 -91.95
CA LEU A 222 87.69 92.82 -92.69
C LEU A 222 88.50 93.98 -92.11
N THR A 223 88.69 94.04 -90.78
CA THR A 223 89.59 95.03 -90.15
C THR A 223 91.07 94.80 -90.44
N ALA A 224 91.47 93.60 -90.85
CA ALA A 224 92.85 93.26 -91.19
C ALA A 224 93.17 93.42 -92.69
N ASP A 225 92.18 93.67 -93.54
CA ASP A 225 92.33 93.87 -94.99
C ASP A 225 92.52 95.36 -95.33
N GLU A 226 93.70 95.75 -95.82
CA GLU A 226 94.04 97.14 -96.18
C GLU A 226 93.23 97.70 -97.37
N GLY A 227 92.47 96.85 -98.09
CA GLY A 227 91.62 97.23 -99.23
C GLY A 227 90.12 97.35 -98.95
N ALA A 228 89.66 97.08 -97.73
CA ALA A 228 88.23 97.08 -97.37
C ALA A 228 87.65 98.50 -97.20
N SER A 229 86.40 98.73 -97.61
CA SER A 229 85.72 100.03 -97.47
C SER A 229 85.39 100.33 -95.99
N PRO A 230 85.51 101.60 -95.52
CA PRO A 230 85.06 102.03 -94.20
C PRO A 230 83.57 101.72 -93.91
N GLU A 231 82.75 101.63 -94.96
CA GLU A 231 81.32 101.33 -94.87
C GLU A 231 81.07 99.83 -94.62
N GLU A 232 81.89 98.95 -95.21
CA GLU A 232 81.82 97.49 -95.03
C GLU A 232 82.29 97.07 -93.63
N THR A 233 83.36 97.70 -93.11
CA THR A 233 83.83 97.47 -91.73
C THR A 233 82.84 97.99 -90.68
N ALA A 234 82.18 99.12 -90.93
CA ALA A 234 81.14 99.64 -90.05
C ALA A 234 79.89 98.74 -90.01
N ALA A 235 79.43 98.24 -91.16
CA ALA A 235 78.31 97.31 -91.25
C ALA A 235 78.62 95.95 -90.59
N ALA A 236 79.84 95.42 -90.77
CA ALA A 236 80.29 94.20 -90.12
C ALA A 236 80.39 94.36 -88.59
N LYS A 237 80.83 95.54 -88.12
CA LYS A 237 80.83 95.87 -86.68
C LYS A 237 79.40 95.89 -86.11
N GLU A 238 78.48 96.57 -86.78
CA GLU A 238 77.08 96.65 -86.33
C GLU A 238 76.39 95.27 -86.33
N ALA A 239 76.69 94.42 -87.32
CA ALA A 239 76.24 93.03 -87.35
C ALA A 239 76.84 92.21 -86.18
N CYS A 240 78.13 92.40 -85.89
CA CYS A 240 78.80 91.76 -84.76
C CYS A 240 78.23 92.22 -83.41
N ASP A 241 78.00 93.52 -83.21
CA ASP A 241 77.44 94.09 -81.98
C ASP A 241 75.99 93.59 -81.77
N ARG A 242 75.18 93.54 -82.83
CA ARG A 242 73.82 92.94 -82.78
C ARG A 242 73.85 91.46 -82.42
N ALA A 243 74.76 90.69 -83.03
CA ALA A 243 74.90 89.27 -82.75
C ALA A 243 75.42 89.01 -81.33
N SER A 244 76.31 89.87 -80.80
CA SER A 244 76.75 89.81 -79.40
C SER A 244 75.57 90.02 -78.46
N SER A 245 74.78 91.09 -78.67
CA SER A 245 73.60 91.35 -77.84
C SER A 245 72.59 90.19 -77.91
N ALA A 246 72.34 89.65 -79.10
CA ALA A 246 71.44 88.50 -79.26
C ALA A 246 71.98 87.22 -78.58
N ALA A 247 73.30 87.02 -78.57
CA ALA A 247 73.93 85.90 -77.87
C ALA A 247 73.87 86.06 -76.34
N ASP A 248 74.02 87.28 -75.83
CA ASP A 248 73.88 87.63 -74.41
C ASP A 248 72.42 87.46 -73.96
N ASP A 249 71.45 88.02 -74.69
CA ASP A 249 70.01 87.87 -74.42
C ASP A 249 69.59 86.39 -74.40
N ALA A 250 70.09 85.58 -75.34
CA ALA A 250 69.83 84.14 -75.38
C ALA A 250 70.52 83.38 -74.22
N ALA A 251 71.69 83.85 -73.76
CA ALA A 251 72.38 83.28 -72.61
C ALA A 251 71.65 83.59 -71.29
N ASP A 252 71.15 84.80 -71.12
CA ASP A 252 70.35 85.20 -69.96
C ASP A 252 69.02 84.44 -69.91
N ALA A 253 68.30 84.35 -71.04
CA ALA A 253 67.08 83.56 -71.16
C ALA A 253 67.31 82.07 -70.83
N LEU A 254 68.44 81.50 -71.28
CA LEU A 254 68.84 80.14 -70.92
C LEU A 254 69.10 80.01 -69.41
N ALA A 255 69.79 80.97 -68.81
CA ALA A 255 70.11 80.93 -67.38
C ALA A 255 68.85 80.95 -66.51
N GLU A 256 67.86 81.79 -66.86
CA GLU A 256 66.55 81.83 -66.20
C GLU A 256 65.79 80.50 -66.36
N ALA A 257 65.72 79.95 -67.57
CA ALA A 257 65.04 78.68 -67.83
C ALA A 257 65.70 77.51 -67.10
N GLN A 258 67.03 77.47 -67.04
CA GLN A 258 67.78 76.45 -66.29
C GLN A 258 67.56 76.57 -64.78
N ALA A 259 67.48 77.79 -64.24
CA ALA A 259 67.17 78.01 -62.83
C ALA A 259 65.76 77.50 -62.49
N HIS A 260 64.78 77.81 -63.33
CA HIS A 260 63.40 77.34 -63.15
C HIS A 260 63.28 75.81 -63.28
N ALA A 261 63.92 75.21 -64.29
CA ALA A 261 63.95 73.75 -64.44
C ALA A 261 64.60 73.06 -63.23
N LYS A 262 65.66 73.65 -62.66
CA LYS A 262 66.32 73.13 -61.46
C LYS A 262 65.41 73.20 -60.22
N GLU A 263 64.64 74.28 -60.07
CA GLU A 263 63.68 74.43 -58.98
C GLU A 263 62.57 73.37 -59.05
N LEU A 264 61.99 73.18 -60.24
CA LEU A 264 60.95 72.16 -60.45
C LEU A 264 61.50 70.73 -60.30
N ALA A 265 62.73 70.47 -60.78
CA ALA A 265 63.39 69.19 -60.56
C ALA A 265 63.61 68.90 -59.06
N ALA A 266 63.98 69.91 -58.26
CA ALA A 266 64.11 69.76 -56.82
C ALA A 266 62.74 69.50 -56.15
N ALA A 267 61.67 70.14 -56.60
CA ALA A 267 60.31 69.88 -56.12
C ALA A 267 59.85 68.45 -56.48
N ALA A 268 60.08 67.99 -57.70
CA ALA A 268 59.77 66.62 -58.12
C ALA A 268 60.55 65.59 -57.27
N GLN A 269 61.84 65.82 -57.03
CA GLN A 269 62.64 64.96 -56.16
C GLN A 269 62.08 64.92 -54.73
N LYS A 270 61.69 66.09 -54.17
CA LYS A 270 61.07 66.16 -52.84
C LYS A 270 59.79 65.31 -52.77
N TYR A 271 58.85 65.48 -53.70
CA TYR A 271 57.59 64.72 -53.69
C TYR A 271 57.81 63.23 -53.91
N SER A 272 58.77 62.83 -54.75
CA SER A 272 59.13 61.41 -54.90
C SER A 272 59.63 60.78 -53.59
N GLY A 273 60.36 61.55 -52.77
CA GLY A 273 60.79 61.14 -51.44
C GLY A 273 59.60 60.97 -50.49
N GLU A 274 58.72 61.98 -50.43
CA GLU A 274 57.50 61.93 -49.61
C GLU A 274 56.55 60.77 -50.01
N LEU A 275 56.46 60.45 -51.30
CA LEU A 275 55.72 59.30 -51.81
C LEU A 275 56.38 57.98 -51.39
N SER A 276 57.71 57.88 -51.46
CA SER A 276 58.43 56.70 -50.99
C SER A 276 58.17 56.44 -49.50
N ASP A 277 58.18 57.48 -48.67
CA ASP A 277 57.88 57.36 -47.25
C ASP A 277 56.42 56.89 -47.02
N ALA A 278 55.46 57.44 -47.76
CA ALA A 278 54.05 57.02 -47.67
C ALA A 278 53.82 55.57 -48.12
N ILE A 279 54.56 55.08 -49.13
CA ILE A 279 54.51 53.67 -49.56
C ILE A 279 55.03 52.74 -48.45
N ILE A 280 56.10 53.16 -47.75
CA ILE A 280 56.65 52.39 -46.62
C ILE A 280 55.64 52.32 -45.48
N GLU A 281 55.07 53.46 -45.10
CA GLU A 281 54.06 53.55 -44.02
C GLU A 281 52.82 52.70 -44.32
N GLU A 282 52.26 52.77 -45.55
CA GLU A 282 51.14 51.92 -45.97
C GLU A 282 51.49 50.43 -45.84
N LYS A 283 52.69 50.03 -46.26
CA LYS A 283 53.11 48.63 -46.22
C LYS A 283 53.28 48.12 -44.79
N GLU A 284 53.82 48.95 -43.90
CA GLU A 284 53.92 48.65 -42.47
C GLU A 284 52.54 48.49 -41.83
N LEU A 285 51.62 49.43 -42.10
CA LEU A 285 50.25 49.38 -41.59
C LEU A 285 49.45 48.21 -42.16
N LYS A 286 49.65 47.85 -43.43
CA LYS A 286 49.05 46.64 -44.01
C LYS A 286 49.50 45.38 -43.29
N SER A 287 50.79 45.31 -42.96
CA SER A 287 51.36 44.19 -42.21
C SER A 287 50.79 44.16 -40.78
N ALA A 288 50.68 45.32 -40.14
CA ALA A 288 50.06 45.48 -38.83
C ALA A 288 48.57 45.08 -38.82
N LEU A 289 47.81 45.45 -39.85
CA LEU A 289 46.41 45.06 -39.99
C LEU A 289 46.25 43.55 -40.07
N SER A 290 47.06 42.88 -40.91
CA SER A 290 47.05 41.41 -41.00
C SER A 290 47.40 40.73 -39.67
N ALA A 291 48.27 41.35 -38.86
CA ALA A 291 48.60 40.86 -37.53
C ALA A 291 47.43 41.08 -36.54
N ALA A 292 46.74 42.23 -36.63
CA ALA A 292 45.57 42.52 -35.81
C ALA A 292 44.38 41.60 -36.16
N ASP A 293 44.16 41.30 -37.45
CA ASP A 293 43.17 40.32 -37.91
C ASP A 293 43.42 38.95 -37.28
N ARG A 294 44.66 38.47 -37.35
CA ARG A 294 45.05 37.18 -36.74
C ARG A 294 44.83 37.18 -35.22
N LEU A 295 45.16 38.27 -34.54
CA LEU A 295 44.93 38.41 -33.10
C LEU A 295 43.44 38.37 -32.75
N ALA A 296 42.59 39.01 -33.55
CA ALA A 296 41.14 38.98 -33.36
C ALA A 296 40.57 37.57 -33.56
N ASP A 297 41.03 36.83 -34.57
CA ASP A 297 40.62 35.45 -34.82
C ASP A 297 41.10 34.49 -33.72
N GLU A 298 42.33 34.67 -33.23
CA GLU A 298 42.87 33.90 -32.10
C GLU A 298 42.07 34.17 -30.82
N ALA A 299 41.76 35.43 -30.52
CA ALA A 299 40.96 35.80 -29.35
C ALA A 299 39.51 35.29 -29.48
N ARG A 300 38.92 35.31 -30.68
CA ARG A 300 37.60 34.72 -30.95
C ARG A 300 37.60 33.23 -30.68
N THR A 301 38.63 32.53 -31.15
CA THR A 301 38.80 31.08 -30.92
C THR A 301 38.93 30.81 -29.42
N ALA A 302 39.70 31.61 -28.70
CA ALA A 302 39.82 31.50 -27.24
C ALA A 302 38.48 31.70 -26.51
N VAL A 303 37.61 32.60 -26.98
CA VAL A 303 36.25 32.75 -26.43
C VAL A 303 35.41 31.49 -26.64
N SER A 304 35.47 30.89 -27.83
CA SER A 304 34.77 29.62 -28.11
C SER A 304 35.28 28.52 -27.19
N SER A 305 36.59 28.28 -27.16
CA SER A 305 37.19 27.24 -26.32
C SER A 305 36.93 27.43 -24.83
N ALA A 306 36.94 28.66 -24.32
CA ALA A 306 36.58 28.94 -22.93
C ALA A 306 35.09 28.69 -22.65
N SER A 307 34.22 28.97 -23.62
CA SER A 307 32.77 28.72 -23.51
C SER A 307 32.45 27.22 -23.54
N ASP A 308 33.10 26.47 -24.42
CA ASP A 308 32.99 25.02 -24.52
C ASP A 308 33.51 24.35 -23.24
N ALA A 309 34.70 24.75 -22.76
CA ALA A 309 35.25 24.26 -21.50
C ALA A 309 34.35 24.56 -20.28
N LYS A 310 33.64 25.70 -20.28
CA LYS A 310 32.64 26.00 -19.26
C LYS A 310 31.44 25.05 -19.36
N ALA A 311 30.93 24.79 -20.56
CA ALA A 311 29.82 23.86 -20.76
C ALA A 311 30.19 22.44 -20.29
N ASP A 312 31.37 21.94 -20.68
CA ASP A 312 31.88 20.64 -20.24
C ASP A 312 32.03 20.55 -18.71
N THR A 313 32.51 21.64 -18.09
CA THR A 313 32.63 21.74 -16.63
C THR A 313 31.26 21.67 -15.96
N ASP A 314 30.28 22.42 -16.46
CA ASP A 314 28.93 22.46 -15.91
C ASP A 314 28.20 21.11 -16.09
N GLU A 315 28.41 20.41 -17.21
CA GLU A 315 27.90 19.06 -17.45
C GLU A 315 28.53 18.04 -16.50
N THR A 316 29.86 18.05 -16.38
CA THR A 316 30.60 17.15 -15.49
C THR A 316 30.16 17.31 -14.03
N ILE A 317 29.99 18.55 -13.57
CA ILE A 317 29.53 18.84 -12.21
C ILE A 317 28.09 18.37 -12.00
N SER A 318 27.21 18.63 -12.97
CA SER A 318 25.81 18.20 -12.89
C SER A 318 25.71 16.68 -12.85
N GLY A 319 26.52 15.98 -13.64
CA GLY A 319 26.64 14.52 -13.62
C GLY A 319 27.17 13.98 -12.29
N ASP A 320 28.21 14.58 -11.71
CA ASP A 320 28.75 14.15 -10.42
C ASP A 320 27.74 14.36 -9.29
N ILE A 321 27.04 15.50 -9.24
CA ILE A 321 25.97 15.75 -8.27
C ILE A 321 24.86 14.71 -8.39
N ALA A 322 24.41 14.41 -9.61
CA ALA A 322 23.40 13.39 -9.85
C ALA A 322 23.86 12.01 -9.37
N ALA A 323 25.10 11.62 -9.69
CA ALA A 323 25.68 10.37 -9.24
C ALA A 323 25.78 10.28 -7.71
N LYS A 324 26.20 11.36 -7.02
CA LYS A 324 26.24 11.39 -5.55
C LYS A 324 24.86 11.40 -4.92
N ALA A 325 23.89 12.06 -5.54
CA ALA A 325 22.49 12.04 -5.09
C ALA A 325 21.90 10.62 -5.19
N ASP A 326 22.19 9.90 -6.28
CA ASP A 326 21.79 8.50 -6.44
C ASP A 326 22.46 7.59 -5.42
N VAL A 327 23.75 7.79 -5.14
CA VAL A 327 24.46 7.07 -4.06
C VAL A 327 23.81 7.34 -2.70
N LEU A 328 23.50 8.59 -2.38
CA LEU A 328 22.82 8.95 -1.12
C LEU A 328 21.44 8.27 -1.01
N LYS A 329 20.64 8.35 -2.06
CA LYS A 329 19.30 7.73 -2.11
C LYS A 329 19.37 6.21 -1.98
N THR A 330 20.26 5.57 -2.73
CA THR A 330 20.42 4.10 -2.69
C THR A 330 20.99 3.62 -1.35
N THR A 331 21.89 4.40 -0.74
CA THR A 331 22.40 4.15 0.62
C THR A 331 21.28 4.25 1.65
N GLY A 332 20.39 5.25 1.55
CA GLY A 332 19.19 5.36 2.38
C GLY A 332 18.28 4.16 2.26
N LEU A 333 17.86 3.81 1.03
CA LEU A 333 17.02 2.63 0.80
C LEU A 333 17.64 1.34 1.36
N SER A 334 18.95 1.15 1.15
CA SER A 334 19.68 -0.01 1.68
C SER A 334 19.73 0.02 3.22
N ALA A 335 19.91 1.20 3.83
CA ALA A 335 19.90 1.36 5.27
C ALA A 335 18.53 1.01 5.87
N GLU A 336 17.43 1.49 5.28
CA GLU A 336 16.07 1.11 5.67
C GLU A 336 15.85 -0.40 5.57
N ASP A 337 16.23 -1.01 4.44
CA ASP A 337 16.08 -2.46 4.21
C ASP A 337 16.89 -3.27 5.23
N MET A 338 18.12 -2.85 5.56
CA MET A 338 18.96 -3.52 6.56
C MET A 338 18.39 -3.47 7.98
N LEU A 339 17.52 -2.50 8.29
CA LEU A 339 16.84 -2.41 9.59
C LEU A 339 15.57 -3.27 9.68
N SER A 340 15.02 -3.72 8.54
CA SER A 340 13.75 -4.46 8.50
C SER A 340 13.81 -5.77 9.31
N GLU A 341 14.82 -6.62 9.06
CA GLU A 341 14.98 -7.91 9.74
C GLU A 341 15.26 -7.77 11.24
N PRO A 342 16.25 -6.96 11.69
CA PRO A 342 16.47 -6.74 13.13
C PRO A 342 15.24 -6.16 13.84
N THR A 343 14.53 -5.22 13.21
CA THR A 343 13.31 -4.62 13.78
C THR A 343 12.20 -5.66 13.93
N ARG A 344 11.99 -6.49 12.89
CA ARG A 344 11.01 -7.59 12.94
C ARG A 344 11.35 -8.57 14.04
N LYS A 345 12.64 -8.89 14.23
CA LYS A 345 13.07 -9.82 15.28
C LYS A 345 12.83 -9.27 16.69
N VAL A 346 13.13 -8.00 16.93
CA VAL A 346 12.82 -7.32 18.20
C VAL A 346 11.31 -7.31 18.47
N ALA A 347 10.50 -6.99 17.46
CA ALA A 347 9.04 -6.98 17.59
C ALA A 347 8.47 -8.38 17.90
N GLU A 348 8.98 -9.42 17.23
CA GLU A 348 8.62 -10.81 17.48
C GLU A 348 8.94 -11.21 18.93
N LEU A 349 10.17 -10.96 19.41
CA LEU A 349 10.58 -11.30 20.76
C LEU A 349 9.79 -10.53 21.83
N LYS A 350 9.50 -9.24 21.59
CA LYS A 350 8.64 -8.45 22.48
C LYS A 350 7.23 -9.02 22.58
N ARG A 351 6.65 -9.47 21.47
CA ARG A 351 5.35 -10.16 21.46
C ARG A 351 5.40 -11.46 22.24
N SER A 352 6.41 -12.31 21.99
CA SER A 352 6.56 -13.58 22.70
C SER A 352 6.74 -13.41 24.21
N ILE A 353 7.50 -12.40 24.66
CA ILE A 353 7.62 -12.05 26.09
C ILE A 353 6.27 -11.60 26.66
N GLY A 354 5.51 -10.80 25.91
CA GLY A 354 4.15 -10.41 26.30
C GLY A 354 3.22 -11.62 26.49
N GLU A 355 3.36 -12.63 25.63
CA GLU A 355 2.61 -13.89 25.68
C GLU A 355 3.07 -14.83 26.81
N CYS A 356 4.22 -14.57 27.46
CA CYS A 356 4.63 -15.30 28.67
C CYS A 356 3.77 -14.96 29.89
N THR A 357 3.05 -13.85 29.88
CA THR A 357 2.06 -13.53 30.93
C THR A 357 0.67 -13.84 30.42
N VAL A 358 0.12 -14.97 30.86
CA VAL A 358 -1.15 -15.50 30.39
C VAL A 358 -2.28 -14.91 31.24
N ARG A 359 -3.27 -14.30 30.59
CA ARG A 359 -4.34 -13.55 31.26
C ARG A 359 -5.72 -14.08 30.88
N ALA A 360 -6.70 -13.89 31.77
CA ALA A 360 -8.08 -14.25 31.49
C ALA A 360 -8.69 -13.35 30.40
N ASP A 361 -9.32 -13.94 29.39
CA ASP A 361 -9.97 -13.19 28.30
C ASP A 361 -11.39 -12.69 28.66
N CYS A 362 -12.01 -13.29 29.69
CA CYS A 362 -13.32 -12.95 30.21
C CYS A 362 -13.39 -13.14 31.73
N ASP A 363 -14.43 -12.57 32.34
CA ASP A 363 -14.79 -12.82 33.74
C ASP A 363 -15.39 -14.23 33.86
N GLY A 364 -15.14 -14.94 34.97
CA GLY A 364 -15.72 -16.26 35.21
C GLY A 364 -15.01 -17.08 36.28
N ILE A 365 -15.32 -18.37 36.33
CA ILE A 365 -14.66 -19.36 37.19
C ILE A 365 -13.70 -20.22 36.37
N ILE A 366 -12.54 -20.54 36.94
CA ILE A 366 -11.60 -21.51 36.39
C ILE A 366 -12.16 -22.93 36.55
N THR A 367 -12.49 -23.59 35.44
CA THR A 367 -13.03 -24.96 35.45
C THR A 367 -11.99 -26.02 35.15
N ALA A 368 -10.92 -25.65 34.45
CA ALA A 368 -9.77 -26.51 34.23
C ALA A 368 -8.47 -25.70 34.25
N VAL A 369 -7.42 -26.30 34.81
CA VAL A 369 -6.04 -25.83 34.72
C VAL A 369 -5.23 -27.01 34.19
N ASN A 370 -4.67 -26.87 32.99
CA ASN A 370 -4.07 -27.98 32.26
C ASN A 370 -2.54 -27.98 32.31
N VAL A 371 -1.93 -27.05 33.05
CA VAL A 371 -0.49 -26.94 33.20
C VAL A 371 -0.09 -26.86 34.67
N LYS A 372 1.13 -27.25 35.00
CA LYS A 372 1.67 -27.20 36.37
C LYS A 372 2.97 -26.41 36.45
N ASP A 373 3.28 -25.91 37.64
CA ASP A 373 4.55 -25.26 37.94
C ASP A 373 5.73 -26.15 37.57
N GLY A 374 6.64 -25.61 36.77
CA GLY A 374 7.83 -26.31 36.29
C GLY A 374 7.63 -27.22 35.09
N GLU A 375 6.41 -27.36 34.56
CA GLU A 375 6.11 -28.13 33.36
C GLU A 375 6.52 -27.39 32.09
N LEU A 376 6.88 -28.12 31.03
CA LEU A 376 7.14 -27.55 29.72
C LEU A 376 5.80 -27.36 28.98
N TYR A 377 5.42 -26.11 28.71
CA TYR A 377 4.22 -25.82 27.94
C TYR A 377 4.47 -26.05 26.45
N SER A 378 3.81 -27.03 25.85
CA SER A 378 3.95 -27.41 24.43
C SER A 378 2.84 -26.88 23.52
N GLY A 379 1.92 -26.07 24.07
CA GLY A 379 0.74 -25.55 23.36
C GLY A 379 -0.58 -26.04 23.96
N GLY A 380 -1.69 -25.45 23.51
CA GLY A 380 -3.04 -25.80 23.95
C GLY A 380 -3.59 -24.91 25.07
N ALA A 381 -4.75 -25.28 25.61
CA ALA A 381 -5.41 -24.53 26.66
C ALA A 381 -4.60 -24.63 27.96
N ILE A 382 -4.18 -23.50 28.52
CA ILE A 382 -3.53 -23.39 29.84
C ILE A 382 -4.58 -23.47 30.94
N ALA A 383 -5.68 -22.75 30.76
CA ALA A 383 -6.84 -22.80 31.64
C ALA A 383 -8.13 -22.61 30.86
N VAL A 384 -9.22 -23.14 31.38
CA VAL A 384 -10.57 -22.90 30.87
C VAL A 384 -11.32 -22.04 31.87
N VAL A 385 -11.78 -20.88 31.40
CA VAL A 385 -12.60 -19.93 32.15
C VAL A 385 -14.03 -20.06 31.65
N GLN A 386 -14.98 -20.28 32.55
CA GLN A 386 -16.39 -20.33 32.20
C GLN A 386 -17.16 -19.24 32.93
N ASP A 387 -18.02 -18.54 32.19
CA ASP A 387 -18.91 -17.54 32.77
C ASP A 387 -19.93 -18.24 33.69
N ASP A 388 -19.94 -17.88 34.96
CA ASP A 388 -20.82 -18.45 35.98
C ASP A 388 -22.00 -17.55 36.34
N SER A 389 -22.20 -16.46 35.57
CA SER A 389 -23.35 -15.56 35.70
C SER A 389 -24.47 -15.88 34.72
N SER A 390 -24.18 -16.73 33.73
CA SER A 390 -25.13 -17.06 32.68
C SER A 390 -25.04 -18.54 32.30
N PHE A 391 -26.07 -19.28 32.69
CA PHE A 391 -26.21 -20.70 32.42
C PHE A 391 -27.16 -20.96 31.26
N ILE A 392 -26.83 -21.96 30.44
CA ILE A 392 -27.67 -22.49 29.36
C ILE A 392 -27.80 -24.00 29.52
N VAL A 393 -28.90 -24.59 29.09
CA VAL A 393 -29.02 -26.05 29.02
C VAL A 393 -28.73 -26.51 27.61
N SER A 394 -27.70 -27.33 27.45
CA SER A 394 -27.39 -28.00 26.18
C SER A 394 -28.00 -29.40 26.18
N ALA A 395 -28.86 -29.70 25.22
CA ALA A 395 -29.51 -31.00 25.08
C ALA A 395 -29.39 -31.52 23.64
N SER A 396 -29.82 -32.76 23.40
CA SER A 396 -30.03 -33.29 22.06
C SER A 396 -31.46 -33.82 21.90
N ALA A 397 -32.02 -33.63 20.71
CA ALA A 397 -33.27 -34.25 20.29
C ALA A 397 -33.03 -35.17 19.09
N ASP A 398 -33.84 -36.21 18.96
CA ASP A 398 -33.76 -37.12 17.82
C ASP A 398 -34.38 -36.52 16.55
N GLN A 399 -34.28 -37.25 15.43
CA GLN A 399 -34.77 -36.81 14.13
C GLN A 399 -36.30 -36.63 14.03
N PHE A 400 -37.09 -37.30 14.89
CA PHE A 400 -38.56 -37.25 14.84
C PHE A 400 -39.09 -36.10 15.69
N ASP A 401 -38.40 -35.81 16.80
CA ASP A 401 -38.75 -34.74 17.71
C ASP A 401 -38.27 -33.38 17.21
N ILE A 402 -37.07 -33.31 16.61
CA ILE A 402 -36.52 -32.04 16.08
C ILE A 402 -37.44 -31.37 15.04
N ALA A 403 -38.19 -32.16 14.26
CA ALA A 403 -39.11 -31.65 13.25
C ALA A 403 -40.25 -30.79 13.84
N LYS A 404 -40.55 -30.97 15.13
CA LYS A 404 -41.59 -30.24 15.87
C LYS A 404 -41.02 -29.06 16.67
N LEU A 405 -39.69 -28.92 16.69
CA LEU A 405 -39.00 -27.91 17.49
C LEU A 405 -38.58 -26.71 16.64
N SER A 406 -38.59 -25.53 17.24
CA SER A 406 -38.20 -24.28 16.60
C SER A 406 -37.59 -23.34 17.61
N LYS A 407 -36.67 -22.50 17.13
CA LYS A 407 -36.09 -21.44 17.97
C LYS A 407 -37.21 -20.59 18.56
N ASP A 408 -36.97 -20.11 19.78
CA ASP A 408 -37.86 -19.24 20.54
C ASP A 408 -39.11 -19.91 21.16
N GLN A 409 -39.22 -21.23 21.11
CA GLN A 409 -40.26 -21.96 21.85
C GLN A 409 -40.08 -21.85 23.38
N ASN A 410 -41.20 -21.82 24.09
CA ASN A 410 -41.22 -21.86 25.56
C ASN A 410 -40.86 -23.28 26.02
N THR A 411 -39.98 -23.35 27.02
CA THR A 411 -39.49 -24.62 27.56
C THR A 411 -39.57 -24.60 29.07
N GLU A 412 -40.09 -25.68 29.64
CA GLU A 412 -40.08 -25.91 31.08
C GLU A 412 -38.81 -26.69 31.44
N ILE A 413 -37.93 -26.07 32.23
CA ILE A 413 -36.64 -26.62 32.62
C ILE A 413 -36.72 -27.09 34.06
N THR A 414 -36.44 -28.37 34.31
CA THR A 414 -36.34 -28.93 35.66
C THR A 414 -34.91 -29.40 35.89
N VAL A 415 -34.25 -28.88 36.93
CA VAL A 415 -32.89 -29.32 37.32
C VAL A 415 -33.00 -30.07 38.64
N SER A 416 -33.22 -31.38 38.55
CA SER A 416 -33.54 -32.24 39.71
C SER A 416 -32.49 -32.21 40.84
N ALA A 417 -31.26 -31.76 40.52
CA ALA A 417 -30.18 -31.61 41.49
C ALA A 417 -30.30 -30.34 42.37
N VAL A 418 -31.10 -29.34 41.97
CA VAL A 418 -31.28 -28.07 42.70
C VAL A 418 -32.63 -28.03 43.40
N SER A 419 -33.71 -28.19 42.64
CA SER A 419 -35.07 -28.30 43.19
C SER A 419 -35.96 -29.10 42.24
N HIS A 420 -37.14 -29.49 42.73
CA HIS A 420 -38.19 -30.07 41.89
C HIS A 420 -39.05 -28.97 41.24
N ASP A 421 -38.65 -27.70 41.35
CA ASP A 421 -39.40 -26.59 40.77
C ASP A 421 -39.20 -26.54 39.25
N VAL A 422 -40.24 -26.08 38.56
CA VAL A 422 -40.24 -25.90 37.12
C VAL A 422 -39.82 -24.47 36.81
N TYR A 423 -38.69 -24.30 36.13
CA TYR A 423 -38.19 -23.00 35.70
C TYR A 423 -38.59 -22.71 34.25
N SER A 424 -39.09 -21.50 33.99
CA SER A 424 -39.39 -21.08 32.63
C SER A 424 -38.10 -20.75 31.86
N GLY A 425 -37.96 -21.35 30.69
CA GLY A 425 -36.86 -21.14 29.76
C GLY A 425 -37.37 -20.95 28.33
N LYS A 426 -36.42 -20.66 27.44
CA LYS A 426 -36.69 -20.48 26.01
C LYS A 426 -35.66 -21.23 25.19
N LEU A 427 -36.09 -21.89 24.13
CA LEU A 427 -35.18 -22.58 23.21
C LEU A 427 -34.38 -21.55 22.38
N SER A 428 -33.13 -21.32 22.76
CA SER A 428 -32.26 -20.30 22.16
C SER A 428 -31.57 -20.78 20.89
N PHE A 429 -31.37 -22.09 20.75
CA PHE A 429 -30.77 -22.69 19.56
C PHE A 429 -31.36 -24.07 19.26
N VAL A 430 -31.64 -24.30 17.98
CA VAL A 430 -32.04 -25.59 17.41
C VAL A 430 -31.14 -25.85 16.22
N ALA A 431 -30.34 -26.92 16.28
CA ALA A 431 -29.42 -27.23 15.20
C ALA A 431 -30.20 -27.55 13.91
N PRO A 432 -29.85 -26.96 12.75
CA PRO A 432 -30.47 -27.29 11.47
C PRO A 432 -29.94 -28.60 10.87
N THR A 433 -28.85 -29.15 11.43
CA THR A 433 -28.19 -30.39 11.00
C THR A 433 -27.89 -31.26 12.22
N PRO A 434 -27.88 -32.60 12.07
CA PRO A 434 -27.51 -33.47 13.17
C PRO A 434 -26.04 -33.25 13.56
N SER A 435 -25.73 -33.51 14.82
CA SER A 435 -24.38 -33.38 15.36
C SER A 435 -23.45 -34.30 14.57
N GLN A 436 -22.35 -33.77 14.05
CA GLN A 436 -21.34 -34.60 13.40
C GLN A 436 -20.54 -35.33 14.47
N PRO A 437 -20.27 -36.64 14.31
CA PRO A 437 -19.38 -37.35 15.23
C PRO A 437 -18.01 -36.68 15.22
N SER A 438 -17.41 -36.46 16.39
CA SER A 438 -16.00 -36.08 16.46
C SER A 438 -15.17 -37.25 15.96
N LEU A 439 -14.46 -37.08 14.85
CA LEU A 439 -13.56 -38.06 14.26
C LEU A 439 -12.29 -38.21 15.13
N THR A 440 -12.41 -38.80 16.32
CA THR A 440 -11.26 -39.07 17.19
C THR A 440 -10.90 -40.56 17.23
N GLU A 441 -11.66 -41.44 16.59
CA GLU A 441 -11.33 -42.86 16.46
C GLU A 441 -11.34 -43.31 14.99
N PRO A 442 -10.22 -43.84 14.45
CA PRO A 442 -10.20 -44.39 13.09
C PRO A 442 -11.04 -45.68 13.03
N GLY A 443 -12.23 -45.61 12.43
CA GLY A 443 -13.04 -46.79 12.08
C GLY A 443 -14.49 -46.82 12.59
N GLY A 444 -14.96 -45.81 13.33
CA GLY A 444 -16.34 -45.75 13.81
C GLY A 444 -17.24 -44.88 12.91
N ASN A 445 -18.00 -45.49 12.00
CA ASN A 445 -19.15 -44.82 11.37
C ASN A 445 -20.31 -44.77 12.38
N ALA A 446 -20.30 -43.77 13.26
CA ALA A 446 -21.45 -43.46 14.10
C ALA A 446 -22.08 -42.15 13.61
N SER A 447 -23.02 -42.24 12.66
CA SER A 447 -23.90 -41.12 12.34
C SER A 447 -24.84 -40.92 13.52
N THR A 448 -24.57 -39.99 14.42
CA THR A 448 -25.55 -39.56 15.41
C THR A 448 -26.63 -38.77 14.69
N THR A 449 -27.89 -39.22 14.73
CA THR A 449 -29.06 -38.50 14.18
C THR A 449 -29.60 -37.44 15.14
N ASP A 450 -28.79 -37.08 16.14
CA ASP A 450 -29.16 -36.22 17.25
C ASP A 450 -28.84 -34.77 16.93
N TYR A 451 -29.84 -33.91 17.06
CA TYR A 451 -29.75 -32.48 16.80
C TYR A 451 -29.51 -31.76 18.12
N ALA A 452 -28.47 -30.92 18.14
CA ALA A 452 -28.14 -30.14 19.33
C ALA A 452 -29.18 -29.04 19.58
N LEU A 453 -29.59 -28.91 20.83
CA LEU A 453 -30.51 -27.90 21.33
C LEU A 453 -29.82 -27.08 22.41
N LYS A 454 -30.12 -25.79 22.48
CA LYS A 454 -29.79 -24.96 23.64
C LYS A 454 -31.02 -24.24 24.14
N ALA A 455 -31.21 -24.24 25.45
CA ALA A 455 -32.27 -23.50 26.10
C ALA A 455 -31.67 -22.53 27.13
N ASP A 456 -32.15 -21.29 27.12
CA ASP A 456 -31.79 -20.26 28.08
C ASP A 456 -32.83 -20.22 29.19
N PHE A 457 -32.41 -19.92 30.41
CA PHE A 457 -33.32 -19.63 31.51
C PHE A 457 -33.85 -18.20 31.38
N ILE A 458 -35.16 -17.99 31.52
CA ILE A 458 -35.73 -16.62 31.56
C ILE A 458 -35.35 -15.95 32.88
N LEU A 459 -35.40 -16.70 33.97
CA LEU A 459 -34.87 -16.31 35.28
C LEU A 459 -33.98 -17.45 35.80
N GLN A 460 -32.73 -17.14 36.13
CA GLN A 460 -31.77 -18.15 36.54
C GLN A 460 -32.01 -18.61 37.98
N PRO A 461 -32.12 -19.93 38.23
CA PRO A 461 -32.16 -20.48 39.58
C PRO A 461 -30.87 -20.19 40.35
N GLU A 462 -31.00 -19.89 41.64
CA GLU A 462 -29.84 -19.89 42.54
C GLU A 462 -29.33 -21.33 42.75
N GLY A 463 -28.02 -21.48 42.86
CA GLY A 463 -27.39 -22.79 43.15
C GLY A 463 -27.20 -23.72 41.95
N LEU A 464 -27.49 -23.28 40.73
CA LEU A 464 -27.08 -24.00 39.52
C LEU A 464 -25.56 -24.18 39.48
N ARG A 465 -25.12 -25.36 39.02
CA ARG A 465 -23.72 -25.65 38.73
C ARG A 465 -23.59 -26.21 37.33
N ILE A 466 -22.52 -25.83 36.65
CA ILE A 466 -22.15 -26.41 35.37
C ILE A 466 -21.95 -27.92 35.53
N GLY A 467 -22.48 -28.68 34.58
CA GLY A 467 -22.46 -30.14 34.57
C GLY A 467 -23.70 -30.79 35.18
N MET A 468 -24.63 -30.04 35.79
CA MET A 468 -25.90 -30.60 36.27
C MET A 468 -26.76 -31.10 35.11
N THR A 469 -27.44 -32.23 35.30
CA THR A 469 -28.45 -32.71 34.35
C THR A 469 -29.74 -31.92 34.52
N ALA A 470 -30.30 -31.47 33.39
CA ALA A 470 -31.56 -30.76 33.33
C ALA A 470 -32.53 -31.50 32.42
N LYS A 471 -33.78 -31.65 32.84
CA LYS A 471 -34.88 -32.13 32.00
C LYS A 471 -35.53 -30.91 31.34
N LEU A 472 -35.65 -30.94 30.02
CA LEU A 472 -36.33 -29.93 29.23
C LEU A 472 -37.64 -30.50 28.71
N ASN A 473 -38.77 -29.92 29.12
CA ASN A 473 -40.07 -30.16 28.53
C ASN A 473 -40.37 -28.99 27.58
N ILE A 474 -40.08 -29.15 26.30
CA ILE A 474 -40.24 -28.11 25.29
C ILE A 474 -41.70 -28.11 24.82
N ILE A 475 -42.40 -26.99 24.96
CA ILE A 475 -43.82 -26.89 24.62
C ILE A 475 -43.97 -26.81 23.10
N THR A 476 -44.53 -27.85 22.48
CA THR A 476 -44.76 -27.91 21.02
C THR A 476 -46.12 -27.38 20.62
N ALA A 477 -47.11 -27.51 21.51
CA ALA A 477 -48.44 -26.94 21.35
C ALA A 477 -49.06 -26.72 22.75
N GLU A 478 -49.85 -25.67 22.88
CA GLU A 478 -50.59 -25.35 24.10
C GLU A 478 -51.95 -24.79 23.71
N LYS A 479 -52.99 -25.26 24.38
CA LYS A 479 -54.33 -24.70 24.23
C LYS A 479 -54.99 -24.63 25.60
N SER A 480 -55.40 -23.42 25.95
CA SER A 480 -56.04 -23.13 27.23
C SER A 480 -57.55 -23.25 27.12
N ASP A 481 -58.19 -23.60 28.24
CA ASP A 481 -59.65 -23.67 28.38
C ASP A 481 -60.33 -24.54 27.30
N VAL A 482 -59.86 -25.78 27.15
CA VAL A 482 -60.44 -26.76 26.20
C VAL A 482 -61.25 -27.82 26.91
N LEU A 483 -62.31 -28.30 26.26
CA LEU A 483 -63.07 -29.46 26.73
C LEU A 483 -62.23 -30.71 26.50
N ALA A 484 -61.86 -31.38 27.59
CA ALA A 484 -60.95 -32.50 27.56
C ALA A 484 -61.58 -33.73 28.21
N VAL A 485 -61.22 -34.88 27.68
CA VAL A 485 -61.54 -36.19 28.29
C VAL A 485 -60.27 -37.02 28.38
N PRO A 486 -60.19 -37.95 29.33
CA PRO A 486 -59.12 -38.93 29.35
C PRO A 486 -59.02 -39.64 28.00
N ASP A 487 -57.80 -39.81 27.48
CA ASP A 487 -57.58 -40.34 26.12
C ASP A 487 -58.26 -41.70 25.88
N ASN A 488 -58.30 -42.53 26.92
CA ASN A 488 -58.95 -43.85 26.89
C ASN A 488 -60.46 -43.82 26.64
N CYS A 489 -61.12 -42.66 26.73
CA CYS A 489 -62.55 -42.48 26.47
C CYS A 489 -62.88 -42.25 25.00
N ILE A 490 -61.88 -41.98 24.16
CA ILE A 490 -62.04 -41.75 22.73
C ILE A 490 -61.93 -43.08 22.01
N ILE A 491 -62.92 -43.40 21.19
CA ILE A 491 -62.96 -44.62 20.39
C ILE A 491 -62.95 -44.21 18.92
N THR A 492 -62.09 -44.84 18.13
CA THR A 492 -62.05 -44.66 16.68
C THR A 492 -62.89 -45.74 16.02
N ASP A 493 -63.82 -45.34 15.15
CA ASP A 493 -64.63 -46.27 14.37
C ASP A 493 -63.83 -46.86 13.18
N THR A 494 -64.38 -47.88 12.55
CA THR A 494 -63.82 -48.56 11.37
C THR A 494 -63.59 -47.65 10.15
N ASP A 495 -64.24 -46.49 10.10
CA ASP A 495 -64.09 -45.47 9.05
C ASP A 495 -63.02 -44.41 9.37
N GLY A 496 -62.37 -44.50 10.55
CA GLY A 496 -61.35 -43.56 11.02
C GLY A 496 -61.90 -42.36 11.80
N SER A 497 -63.22 -42.22 11.95
CA SER A 497 -63.84 -41.12 12.72
C SER A 497 -63.79 -41.41 14.21
N SER A 498 -63.43 -40.40 15.02
CA SER A 498 -63.41 -40.51 16.48
C SER A 498 -64.79 -40.21 17.08
N TYR A 499 -65.17 -40.96 18.11
CA TYR A 499 -66.40 -40.75 18.86
C TYR A 499 -66.20 -41.04 20.35
N ILE A 500 -67.08 -40.49 21.16
CA ILE A 500 -67.21 -40.82 22.58
C ILE A 500 -68.60 -41.40 22.83
N ASN A 501 -68.73 -42.25 23.85
CA ASN A 501 -70.02 -42.71 24.32
C ASN A 501 -70.46 -41.85 25.50
N ILE A 502 -71.52 -41.06 25.34
CA ILE A 502 -72.09 -40.26 26.43
C ILE A 502 -73.22 -41.03 27.12
N SER A 503 -73.36 -40.87 28.44
CA SER A 503 -74.46 -41.47 29.20
C SER A 503 -75.62 -40.48 29.29
N THR A 504 -76.78 -40.82 28.71
CA THR A 504 -77.95 -39.93 28.69
C THR A 504 -78.79 -40.01 29.96
N ASP A 505 -78.87 -41.19 30.60
CA ASP A 505 -79.65 -41.41 31.84
C ASP A 505 -78.98 -42.43 32.80
N GLY A 506 -77.66 -42.67 32.69
CA GLY A 506 -76.94 -43.66 33.50
C GLY A 506 -77.22 -45.13 33.14
N LYS A 507 -78.11 -45.38 32.17
CA LYS A 507 -78.48 -46.72 31.66
C LYS A 507 -78.42 -46.85 30.14
N ASN A 508 -78.61 -45.75 29.41
CA ASN A 508 -78.52 -45.69 27.95
C ASN A 508 -77.27 -44.90 27.55
N SER A 509 -76.60 -45.35 26.48
CA SER A 509 -75.43 -44.68 25.90
C SER A 509 -75.76 -44.16 24.50
N GLU A 510 -75.36 -42.94 24.22
CA GLU A 510 -75.42 -42.34 22.89
C GLU A 510 -74.01 -42.16 22.33
N LYS A 511 -73.86 -42.52 21.06
CA LYS A 511 -72.60 -42.37 20.33
C LYS A 511 -72.53 -40.96 19.74
N VAL A 512 -71.59 -40.15 20.23
CA VAL A 512 -71.39 -38.78 19.76
C VAL A 512 -70.05 -38.70 19.04
N ALA A 513 -70.09 -38.35 17.76
CA ALA A 513 -68.89 -38.09 16.98
C ALA A 513 -68.15 -36.87 17.53
N VAL A 514 -66.83 -36.97 17.64
CA VAL A 514 -65.96 -35.89 18.13
C VAL A 514 -64.78 -35.69 17.20
N GLU A 515 -64.38 -34.43 17.07
CA GLU A 515 -63.09 -34.05 16.52
C GLU A 515 -62.09 -33.95 17.66
N THR A 516 -60.97 -34.64 17.52
CA THR A 516 -59.88 -34.61 18.50
C THR A 516 -58.90 -33.50 18.17
N GLY A 517 -58.52 -32.76 19.21
CA GLY A 517 -57.58 -31.65 19.13
C GLY A 517 -56.22 -32.02 19.70
N ILE A 518 -55.61 -31.07 20.42
CA ILE A 518 -54.35 -31.32 21.12
C ILE A 518 -54.54 -32.39 22.20
N SER A 519 -53.56 -33.29 22.33
CA SER A 519 -53.52 -34.29 23.38
C SER A 519 -52.21 -34.25 24.16
N ASN A 520 -52.29 -34.64 25.43
CA ASN A 520 -51.14 -34.96 26.26
C ASN A 520 -51.23 -36.43 26.70
N ASP A 521 -50.34 -36.86 27.59
CA ASP A 521 -50.24 -38.26 28.05
C ASP A 521 -51.51 -38.79 28.75
N TYR A 522 -52.42 -37.92 29.20
CA TYR A 522 -53.58 -38.29 30.00
C TYR A 522 -54.91 -37.87 29.38
N TYR A 523 -54.97 -36.70 28.74
CA TYR A 523 -56.17 -36.05 28.26
C TYR A 523 -56.03 -35.62 26.80
N THR A 524 -57.13 -35.75 26.08
CA THR A 524 -57.26 -35.33 24.68
C THR A 524 -58.39 -34.31 24.58
N GLU A 525 -58.10 -33.19 23.91
CA GLU A 525 -59.13 -32.21 23.57
C GLU A 525 -60.17 -32.84 22.65
N ILE A 526 -61.44 -32.60 22.96
CA ILE A 526 -62.56 -33.01 22.12
C ILE A 526 -63.45 -31.81 21.78
N SER A 527 -63.94 -31.79 20.56
CA SER A 527 -64.98 -30.86 20.13
C SER A 527 -66.04 -31.60 19.31
N GLY A 528 -67.31 -31.28 19.54
CA GLY A 528 -68.41 -31.98 18.88
C GLY A 528 -69.75 -31.31 19.20
N SER A 529 -70.72 -31.42 18.28
CA SER A 529 -72.05 -30.85 18.47
C SER A 529 -72.77 -31.57 19.62
N GLY A 530 -73.10 -30.84 20.68
CA GLY A 530 -73.82 -31.38 21.85
C GLY A 530 -72.95 -31.72 23.07
N ILE A 531 -71.65 -31.40 23.04
CA ILE A 531 -70.74 -31.63 24.17
C ILE A 531 -70.56 -30.34 24.95
N THR A 532 -70.91 -30.38 26.23
CA THR A 532 -70.67 -29.29 27.19
C THR A 532 -69.78 -29.77 28.34
N GLU A 533 -69.30 -28.82 29.13
CA GLU A 533 -68.75 -29.13 30.45
C GLU A 533 -69.76 -29.97 31.26
N ASP A 534 -69.27 -30.89 32.08
CA ASP A 534 -70.04 -31.90 32.85
C ASP A 534 -70.74 -33.00 32.04
N THR A 535 -70.55 -33.06 30.71
CA THR A 535 -71.05 -34.19 29.92
C THR A 535 -70.43 -35.49 30.43
N LYS A 536 -71.25 -36.48 30.79
CA LYS A 536 -70.78 -37.75 31.35
C LYS A 536 -70.39 -38.71 30.24
N VAL A 537 -69.09 -38.86 30.03
CA VAL A 537 -68.49 -39.77 29.06
C VAL A 537 -68.23 -41.12 29.71
N ILE A 538 -68.66 -42.19 29.06
CA ILE A 538 -68.47 -43.55 29.54
C ILE A 538 -67.03 -43.94 29.32
N VAL A 539 -66.34 -44.32 30.40
CA VAL A 539 -64.99 -44.87 30.34
C VAL A 539 -65.14 -46.33 29.86
N PRO A 540 -64.55 -46.71 28.72
CA PRO A 540 -64.69 -48.07 28.19
C PRO A 540 -64.14 -49.09 29.19
N SER A 541 -64.99 -49.99 29.68
CA SER A 541 -64.60 -51.17 30.42
C SER A 541 -63.98 -52.19 29.47
N ASP A 542 -62.88 -52.86 29.86
CA ASP A 542 -62.16 -53.84 29.03
C ASP A 542 -63.05 -54.99 28.48
N SER A 543 -64.24 -55.19 29.05
CA SER A 543 -65.26 -56.14 28.59
C SER A 543 -66.01 -55.70 27.31
N ASP A 544 -66.10 -54.41 27.00
CA ASP A 544 -66.89 -53.89 25.86
C ASP A 544 -66.10 -53.76 24.55
N LYS A 545 -64.76 -53.78 24.63
CA LYS A 545 -63.90 -53.84 23.43
C LYS A 545 -63.89 -55.21 22.74
N ASN A 546 -64.55 -56.22 23.32
CA ASN A 546 -64.42 -57.63 22.91
C ASN A 546 -65.71 -58.29 22.42
N SER A 547 -66.77 -57.53 22.11
CA SER A 547 -68.01 -58.06 21.51
C SER A 547 -68.16 -57.78 20.01
N GLY A 548 -67.08 -57.38 19.34
CA GLY A 548 -67.00 -57.21 17.88
C GLY A 548 -65.93 -58.06 17.19
N SER A 549 -65.23 -58.95 17.90
CA SER A 549 -64.14 -59.78 17.37
C SER A 549 -64.59 -61.23 17.17
N GLU A 550 -65.55 -61.46 16.27
CA GLU A 550 -65.69 -62.77 15.61
C GLU A 550 -65.31 -62.64 14.12
N LEU A 551 -64.27 -63.39 13.75
CA LEU A 551 -63.86 -63.80 12.39
C LEU A 551 -63.26 -62.65 11.55
N PHE A 552 -61.98 -62.62 11.20
CA PHE A 552 -61.18 -63.61 10.50
C PHE A 552 -59.67 -63.30 10.67
N TYR A 553 -58.85 -64.31 10.38
CA TYR A 553 -57.39 -64.35 10.30
C TYR A 553 -56.69 -63.14 9.66
#